data_AF-A0A8S0RM56-F1
#
_entry.id   AF-A0A8S0RM56-F1
#
_cell.length_a   1.000
_cell.length_b   1.000
_cell.length_c   1.000
_cell.angle_alpha   90.00
_cell.angle_beta   90.00
_cell.angle_gamma   90.00
#
_symmetry.space_group_name_H-M   'P 1'
#
loop_
_entity.id
_entity.type
_entity.pdbx_description
1 polymer ?
#
loop_
_entity_poly.entity_id
_entity_poly.type
_entity_poly.pdbx_seq_one_letter_code
_entity_poly.pdbx_strand_id
1 'polypeptide(L)'
;MGYLRFCNFLFRDETMNSNEVRRPSNFVDFYSYAFRYCLTEEKQKSIDIESICILLDLVLGSHFRPQAVALIQYLKMQNDYRVINLDQLMGFYRFCNEISFPDFSNYDPDLAWPLVFDNFVDWMSVR
;
A
#
# COMPACT_ATOMS: atom_id res chain seq x y z
N MET A 1 10.57 -5.94 -16.59
CA MET A 1 11.77 -6.63 -16.05
C MET A 1 12.01 -6.43 -14.55
N GLY A 2 11.47 -5.39 -13.89
CA GLY A 2 11.60 -5.21 -12.42
C GLY A 2 10.77 -6.17 -11.57
N TYR A 3 9.63 -6.64 -12.08
CA TYR A 3 8.66 -7.47 -11.35
C TYR A 3 9.19 -8.85 -10.92
N LEU A 4 9.77 -9.61 -11.86
CA LEU A 4 10.46 -10.87 -11.56
C LEU A 4 11.63 -10.66 -10.60
N ARG A 5 12.27 -9.48 -10.60
CA ARG A 5 13.36 -9.17 -9.67
C ARG A 5 12.85 -8.86 -8.26
N PHE A 6 11.66 -8.30 -8.08
CA PHE A 6 11.10 -8.03 -6.75
C PHE A 6 10.54 -9.31 -6.11
N CYS A 7 9.77 -10.11 -6.84
CA CYS A 7 9.35 -11.42 -6.36
C CYS A 7 10.57 -12.32 -6.10
N ASN A 8 11.55 -12.40 -7.01
CA ASN A 8 12.77 -13.17 -6.73
C ASN A 8 13.60 -12.59 -5.59
N PHE A 9 13.56 -11.28 -5.30
CA PHE A 9 14.25 -10.69 -4.16
C PHE A 9 13.56 -11.08 -2.83
N LEU A 10 12.24 -10.90 -2.74
CA LEU A 10 11.46 -11.31 -1.57
C LEU A 10 11.51 -12.83 -1.30
N PHE A 11 11.60 -13.65 -2.34
CA PHE A 11 11.68 -15.11 -2.21
C PHE A 11 13.10 -15.69 -2.16
N ARG A 12 14.16 -14.98 -2.61
CA ARG A 12 15.57 -15.43 -2.47
C ARG A 12 16.21 -14.99 -1.16
N ASP A 13 15.79 -13.87 -0.59
CA ASP A 13 16.38 -13.37 0.64
C ASP A 13 15.75 -14.08 1.84
N GLU A 14 16.10 -15.36 2.03
CA GLU A 14 15.79 -16.13 3.25
C GLU A 14 16.44 -15.54 4.51
N THR A 15 17.19 -14.42 4.41
CA THR A 15 17.83 -13.78 5.55
C THR A 15 16.92 -12.83 6.32
N MET A 16 15.82 -12.37 5.74
CA MET A 16 14.85 -11.54 6.47
C MET A 16 13.87 -12.41 7.22
N ASN A 17 14.34 -12.94 8.36
CA ASN A 17 13.56 -13.70 9.32
C ASN A 17 12.19 -13.02 9.54
N SER A 18 11.09 -13.72 9.23
CA SER A 18 9.72 -13.20 9.32
C SER A 18 9.36 -12.63 10.71
N ASN A 19 10.20 -12.87 11.72
CA ASN A 19 10.09 -12.30 13.06
C ASN A 19 10.73 -10.91 13.23
N GLU A 20 11.69 -10.50 12.39
CA GLU A 20 12.34 -9.18 12.49
C GLU A 20 11.54 -8.08 11.79
N VAL A 21 10.83 -8.41 10.70
CA VAL A 21 9.93 -7.49 9.98
C VAL A 21 8.72 -7.08 10.83
N ARG A 22 8.43 -7.82 11.91
CA ARG A 22 7.25 -7.64 12.77
C ARG A 22 7.35 -6.48 13.77
N ARG A 23 8.50 -5.83 13.93
CA ARG A 23 8.58 -4.64 14.79
C ARG A 23 8.03 -3.42 14.03
N PRO A 24 7.22 -2.54 14.65
CA PRO A 24 6.61 -1.40 13.95
C PRO A 24 7.60 -0.47 13.23
N SER A 25 8.77 -0.24 13.84
CA SER A 25 9.87 0.50 13.21
C SER A 25 10.42 -0.22 11.98
N ASN A 26 10.53 -1.54 12.04
CA ASN A 26 11.08 -2.37 10.98
C ASN A 26 10.10 -2.53 9.80
N PHE A 27 8.79 -2.55 10.08
CA PHE A 27 7.78 -2.67 9.03
C PHE A 27 7.69 -1.41 8.17
N VAL A 28 7.66 -0.21 8.78
CA VAL A 28 7.63 1.06 8.04
C VAL A 28 8.87 1.20 7.16
N ASP A 29 10.04 0.87 7.70
CA ASP A 29 11.29 0.90 6.96
C ASP A 29 11.26 -0.10 5.80
N PHE A 30 10.82 -1.33 6.05
CA PHE A 30 10.63 -2.36 5.02
C PHE A 30 9.65 -1.92 3.93
N TYR A 31 8.52 -1.33 4.30
CA TYR A 31 7.48 -0.93 3.37
C TYR A 31 7.96 0.21 2.46
N SER A 32 8.66 1.19 3.03
CA SER A 32 9.30 2.26 2.26
C SER A 32 10.43 1.73 1.35
N TYR A 33 11.20 0.75 1.81
CA TYR A 33 12.24 0.10 1.03
C TYR A 33 11.66 -0.67 -0.16
N ALA A 34 10.59 -1.44 0.07
CA ALA A 34 9.90 -2.19 -0.97
C ALA A 34 9.40 -1.29 -2.09
N PHE A 35 8.84 -0.11 -1.76
CA PHE A 35 8.47 0.90 -2.74
C PHE A 35 9.66 1.42 -3.54
N ARG A 36 10.75 1.78 -2.86
CA ARG A 36 11.97 2.27 -3.53
C ARG A 36 12.54 1.23 -4.49
N TYR A 37 12.42 -0.05 -4.17
CA TYR A 37 12.84 -1.13 -5.05
C TYR A 37 11.95 -1.25 -6.31
N CYS A 38 10.68 -0.85 -6.23
CA CYS A 38 9.79 -0.78 -7.39
C CYS A 38 10.11 0.39 -8.34
N LEU A 39 10.92 1.38 -7.92
CA LEU A 39 11.37 2.47 -8.78
C LEU A 39 12.47 1.96 -9.71
N THR A 40 12.26 2.04 -11.02
CA THR A 40 13.19 1.52 -12.02
C THR A 40 14.14 2.58 -12.59
N GLU A 41 13.79 3.86 -12.43
CA GLU A 41 14.54 5.00 -12.95
C GLU A 41 14.95 5.95 -11.81
N GLU A 42 16.13 6.56 -11.91
CA GLU A 42 16.72 7.42 -10.85
C GLU A 42 15.82 8.62 -10.46
N LYS A 43 15.06 9.16 -11.42
CA LYS A 43 14.16 10.31 -11.21
C LYS A 43 12.71 9.92 -10.92
N GLN A 44 12.39 8.63 -10.94
CA GLN A 44 11.03 8.16 -10.69
C GLN A 44 10.69 8.32 -9.20
N LYS A 45 9.54 8.93 -8.91
CA LYS A 45 9.07 9.17 -7.54
C LYS A 45 7.71 8.52 -7.25
N SER A 46 7.20 7.76 -8.20
CA SER A 46 5.88 7.16 -8.17
C SER A 46 5.85 5.85 -8.96
N ILE A 47 5.02 4.90 -8.53
CA ILE A 47 4.82 3.62 -9.18
C ILE A 47 3.42 3.58 -9.82
N ASP A 48 3.25 2.82 -10.90
CA ASP A 48 1.97 2.65 -11.57
C ASP A 48 0.97 1.83 -10.74
N ILE A 49 -0.32 1.90 -11.13
CA ILE A 49 -1.43 1.21 -10.45
C ILE A 49 -1.25 -0.32 -10.39
N GLU A 50 -0.69 -0.96 -11.42
CA GLU A 50 -0.53 -2.41 -11.40
C GLU A 50 0.53 -2.82 -10.37
N SER A 51 1.68 -2.14 -10.40
CA SER A 51 2.79 -2.36 -9.47
C SER A 51 2.39 -2.11 -8.01
N ILE A 52 1.68 -1.01 -7.71
CA ILE A 52 1.21 -0.74 -6.34
C ILE A 52 0.22 -1.80 -5.87
N CYS A 53 -0.73 -2.24 -6.71
CA CYS A 53 -1.71 -3.25 -6.31
C CYS A 53 -1.03 -4.55 -5.85
N ILE A 54 0.04 -4.94 -6.53
CA ILE A 54 0.81 -6.14 -6.16
C ILE A 54 1.57 -5.90 -4.85
N LEU A 55 2.22 -4.74 -4.70
CA LEU A 55 2.93 -4.40 -3.48
C LEU A 55 1.99 -4.40 -2.26
N LEU A 56 0.77 -3.85 -2.40
CA LEU A 56 -0.25 -3.88 -1.36
C LEU A 56 -0.68 -5.31 -1.02
N ASP A 57 -0.91 -6.17 -2.01
CA ASP A 57 -1.31 -7.57 -1.77
C ASP A 57 -0.21 -8.35 -1.03
N LEU A 58 1.06 -8.14 -1.40
CA LEU A 58 2.20 -8.81 -0.79
C LEU A 58 2.47 -8.32 0.64
N VAL A 59 2.51 -7.00 0.85
CA VAL A 59 3.01 -6.42 2.10
C VAL A 59 1.89 -6.19 3.10
N LEU A 60 0.74 -5.66 2.66
CA LEU A 60 -0.41 -5.44 3.54
C LEU A 60 -1.32 -6.66 3.62
N GLY A 61 -1.39 -7.49 2.59
CA GLY A 61 -2.31 -8.63 2.54
C GLY A 61 -2.06 -9.69 3.63
N SER A 62 -0.87 -9.73 4.24
CA SER A 62 -0.56 -10.63 5.36
C SER A 62 -1.15 -10.17 6.70
N HIS A 63 -1.38 -8.86 6.88
CA HIS A 63 -1.83 -8.26 8.15
C HIS A 63 -3.22 -7.63 8.05
N PHE A 64 -3.57 -7.07 6.90
CA PHE A 64 -4.77 -6.28 6.64
C PHE A 64 -5.50 -6.82 5.41
N ARG A 65 -5.69 -8.14 5.33
CA ARG A 65 -6.24 -8.81 4.14
C ARG A 65 -7.54 -8.16 3.62
N PRO A 66 -8.56 -7.87 4.45
CA PRO A 66 -9.79 -7.24 3.98
C PRO A 66 -9.57 -5.83 3.40
N GLN A 67 -8.80 -5.00 4.10
CA GLN A 67 -8.47 -3.63 3.67
C GLN A 67 -7.64 -3.64 2.37
N ALA A 68 -6.62 -4.50 2.29
CA ALA A 68 -5.77 -4.63 1.12
C ALA A 68 -6.57 -5.02 -0.11
N VAL A 69 -7.47 -6.02 0.02
CA VAL A 69 -8.35 -6.44 -1.08
C VAL A 69 -9.26 -5.29 -1.53
N ALA A 70 -9.87 -4.56 -0.58
CA ALA A 70 -10.74 -3.42 -0.90
C ALA A 70 -9.99 -2.28 -1.59
N LEU A 71 -8.82 -1.90 -1.08
CA LEU A 71 -7.95 -0.88 -1.65
C LEU A 71 -7.50 -1.26 -3.07
N ILE A 72 -7.09 -2.51 -3.29
CA ILE A 72 -6.70 -2.99 -4.63
C ILE A 72 -7.88 -2.95 -5.60
N GLN A 73 -9.08 -3.35 -5.15
CA GLN A 73 -10.28 -3.27 -5.99
C GLN A 73 -10.59 -1.83 -6.37
N TYR A 74 -10.57 -0.91 -5.40
CA TYR A 74 -10.77 0.50 -5.64
C TYR A 74 -9.74 1.07 -6.62
N LEU A 75 -8.45 0.85 -6.38
CA LEU A 75 -7.36 1.34 -7.23
C LEU A 75 -7.47 0.85 -8.68
N LYS A 76 -8.00 -0.35 -8.90
CA LYS A 76 -8.25 -0.91 -10.24
C LYS A 76 -9.51 -0.36 -10.92
N MET A 77 -10.47 0.16 -10.17
CA MET A 77 -11.73 0.69 -10.74
C MET A 77 -11.68 2.20 -10.99
N GLN A 78 -11.03 2.95 -10.11
CA GLN A 78 -10.87 4.40 -10.26
C GLN A 78 -10.00 4.75 -11.48
N ASN A 79 -10.20 5.93 -12.07
CA ASN A 79 -9.43 6.42 -13.23
C ASN A 79 -8.65 7.72 -12.96
N ASP A 80 -8.78 8.28 -11.76
CA ASP A 80 -8.22 9.57 -11.36
C ASP A 80 -6.71 9.48 -11.06
N TYR A 81 -6.29 8.36 -10.49
CA TYR A 81 -4.92 8.06 -10.10
C TYR A 81 -4.32 7.05 -11.07
N ARG A 82 -3.24 7.46 -11.74
CA ARG A 82 -2.44 6.58 -12.63
C ARG A 82 -1.14 6.10 -12.00
N VAL A 83 -0.70 6.80 -10.95
CA VAL A 83 0.52 6.51 -10.21
C VAL A 83 0.31 6.82 -8.74
N ILE A 84 1.08 6.15 -7.89
CA ILE A 84 1.11 6.31 -6.43
C ILE A 84 2.52 6.69 -6.02
N ASN A 85 2.65 7.76 -5.22
CA ASN A 85 3.93 8.17 -4.64
C ASN A 85 4.16 7.55 -3.25
N LEU A 86 5.35 7.76 -2.67
CA LEU A 86 5.70 7.19 -1.38
C LEU A 86 4.81 7.70 -0.24
N ASP A 87 4.40 8.96 -0.27
CA ASP A 87 3.55 9.56 0.78
C ASP A 87 2.17 8.90 0.82
N GLN A 88 1.55 8.72 -0.35
CA GLN A 88 0.29 8.00 -0.50
C GLN A 88 0.40 6.53 -0.07
N LEU A 89 1.51 5.87 -0.44
CA LEU A 89 1.78 4.51 0.02
C LEU A 89 1.83 4.44 1.54
N MET A 90 2.61 5.31 2.18
CA MET A 90 2.70 5.36 3.64
C MET A 90 1.35 5.68 4.27
N GLY A 91 0.54 6.50 3.59
CA GLY A 91 -0.86 6.73 3.92
C GLY A 91 -1.68 5.45 3.97
N PHE A 92 -1.50 4.50 3.03
CA PHE A 92 -2.28 3.24 3.02
C PHE A 92 -1.98 2.41 4.26
N TYR A 93 -0.70 2.32 4.65
CA TYR A 93 -0.34 1.62 5.89
C TYR A 93 -0.91 2.32 7.12
N ARG A 94 -0.81 3.65 7.20
CA ARG A 94 -1.38 4.43 8.31
C ARG A 94 -2.90 4.23 8.39
N PHE A 95 -3.59 4.33 7.27
CA PHE A 95 -5.03 4.12 7.16
C PHE A 95 -5.43 2.72 7.65
N CYS A 96 -4.72 1.66 7.24
CA CYS A 96 -4.99 0.30 7.71
C CYS A 96 -4.79 0.10 9.23
N ASN A 97 -3.95 0.90 9.88
CA ASN A 97 -3.71 0.83 11.32
C ASN A 97 -4.67 1.70 12.14
N GLU A 98 -5.00 2.89 11.64
CA GLU A 98 -5.73 3.90 12.40
C GLU A 98 -7.23 3.89 12.13
N ILE A 99 -7.66 3.50 10.93
CA ILE A 99 -9.07 3.58 10.53
C ILE A 99 -9.76 2.23 10.69
N SER A 100 -10.93 2.28 11.32
CA SER A 100 -11.83 1.15 11.53
C SER A 100 -12.38 0.68 10.20
N PHE A 101 -12.35 -0.63 10.00
CA PHE A 101 -12.80 -1.26 8.76
C PHE A 101 -13.70 -2.45 9.11
N PRO A 102 -14.85 -2.64 8.43
CA PRO A 102 -15.26 -2.01 7.17
C PRO A 102 -16.17 -0.77 7.31
N ASP A 103 -16.48 -0.33 8.53
CA ASP A 103 -17.50 0.67 8.80
C ASP A 103 -17.00 2.12 8.75
N PHE A 104 -15.68 2.34 8.81
CA PHE A 104 -15.05 3.67 8.77
C PHE A 104 -15.58 4.63 9.84
N SER A 105 -16.08 4.11 10.97
CA SER A 105 -16.78 4.89 11.99
C SER A 105 -15.93 5.97 12.67
N ASN A 106 -14.61 5.83 12.60
CA ASN A 106 -13.65 6.83 13.09
C ASN A 106 -12.91 7.56 11.96
N TYR A 107 -13.39 7.48 10.71
CA TYR A 107 -12.86 8.28 9.62
C TYR A 107 -13.37 9.72 9.72
N ASP A 108 -12.45 10.67 9.59
CA ASP A 108 -12.74 12.10 9.60
C ASP A 108 -12.09 12.74 8.36
N PRO A 109 -12.87 13.24 7.38
CA PRO A 109 -12.34 13.85 6.16
C PRO A 109 -11.69 15.22 6.40
N ASP A 110 -11.90 15.84 7.57
CA ASP A 110 -11.24 17.11 7.92
C ASP A 110 -9.79 16.88 8.40
N LEU A 111 -9.41 15.63 8.67
CA LEU A 111 -8.01 15.25 8.88
C LEU A 111 -7.26 15.28 7.54
N ALA A 112 -5.96 15.59 7.59
CA ALA A 112 -5.10 15.74 6.40
C ALA A 112 -4.77 14.40 5.70
N TRP A 113 -5.77 13.56 5.46
CA TRP A 113 -5.65 12.39 4.61
C TRP A 113 -5.49 12.83 3.14
N PRO A 114 -4.66 12.13 2.35
CA PRO A 114 -4.66 12.32 0.91
C PRO A 114 -6.05 12.03 0.31
N LEU A 115 -6.47 12.82 -0.69
CA LEU A 115 -7.79 12.71 -1.34
C LEU A 115 -8.15 11.29 -1.85
N VAL A 116 -7.14 10.46 -2.13
CA VAL A 116 -7.34 9.06 -2.52
C VAL A 116 -8.09 8.25 -1.44
N PHE A 117 -7.96 8.63 -0.16
CA PHE A 117 -8.66 8.00 0.95
C PHE A 117 -10.11 8.45 1.07
N ASP A 118 -10.39 9.75 0.90
CA ASP A 118 -11.77 10.25 0.87
C ASP A 118 -12.57 9.54 -0.23
N ASN A 119 -12.01 9.53 -1.44
CA ASN A 119 -12.61 8.85 -2.59
C ASN A 119 -12.77 7.33 -2.34
N PHE A 120 -11.86 6.71 -1.60
CA PHE A 120 -11.94 5.29 -1.24
C PHE A 120 -13.09 5.01 -0.25
N VAL A 121 -13.24 5.84 0.78
CA VAL A 121 -14.32 5.73 1.78
C VAL A 121 -15.67 5.98 1.12
N ASP A 122 -15.77 6.97 0.24
CA ASP A 122 -16.97 7.23 -0.56
C ASP A 122 -17.31 6.04 -1.45
N TRP A 123 -16.31 5.49 -2.15
CA TRP A 123 -16.49 4.32 -3.01
C TRP A 123 -16.98 3.08 -2.23
N MET A 124 -16.50 2.88 -1.00
CA MET A 124 -16.95 1.79 -0.13
C MET A 124 -18.38 1.98 0.36
N SER A 125 -18.82 3.22 0.57
CA SER A 125 -20.16 3.55 1.07
C SER A 125 -21.27 3.37 0.03
N VAL A 126 -20.93 3.34 -1.25
CA VAL A 126 -21.87 3.13 -2.37
C VAL A 126 -22.06 1.64 -2.69
N ARG A 127 -21.31 0.73 -2.04
CA ARG A 127 -21.41 -0.72 -2.23
C ARG A 127 -22.26 -1.39 -1.17
#